data_AF-A0A3B8LCY5-F1
#
_entry.id   AF-A0A3B8LCY5-F1
#
_cell.length_a   1.000
_cell.length_b   1.000
_cell.length_c   1.000
_cell.angle_alpha   90.00
_cell.angle_beta   90.00
_cell.angle_gamma   90.00
#
_symmetry.space_group_name_H-M   'P 1'
#
loop_
_entity.id
_entity.type
_entity.pdbx_description
1 polymer ?
#
loop_
_entity_poly.entity_id
_entity_poly.type
_entity_poly.pdbx_seq_one_letter_code
_entity_poly.pdbx_strand_id
1 'polypeptide(L)'
;MTDHPSTQPTRQEDSSHQETGSMQSPQQLPSMTGYTLWIGRSLWGVAIVLPAFLLMVYLYHMPSFLQANFQSQFFEPQSDPFLSQYLFPTLSMVRRLSLALGGWLLVAIMCWRRTDRALILWTSLAIIGISNFSVHVELLERSVFQHGWLQGVRALAAIQAWIGPSVGLGIMMVIPDGKPLSRWLRYLYPLFTILPGLYAWIWWSEHKAYKPALLGISEVMLVMCIYLFIRFQWTKEPREKLQLRWMIAANFLSAFVFVMYATLLFLPSSSDNTLIILKRCAQEGFLFIGYLSPLLTFFIILIRFRLWSFHVTVNRSLIYGALSITM
;
A
#
# COMPACT_ATOMS: atom_id res chain seq x y z
N MET A 1 75.74 -29.67 -47.35
CA MET A 1 76.02 -29.58 -45.90
C MET A 1 75.68 -28.16 -45.48
N THR A 2 74.44 -27.96 -45.05
CA THR A 2 73.89 -26.68 -44.60
C THR A 2 73.02 -27.00 -43.41
N ASP A 3 73.56 -26.78 -42.22
CA ASP A 3 72.94 -27.02 -40.94
C ASP A 3 71.89 -25.93 -40.65
N HIS A 4 70.65 -26.35 -40.43
CA HIS A 4 69.59 -25.48 -39.92
C HIS A 4 69.60 -25.52 -38.39
N PRO A 5 69.71 -24.37 -37.70
CA PRO A 5 69.59 -24.32 -36.25
C PRO A 5 68.11 -24.38 -35.83
N SER A 6 67.82 -25.30 -34.91
CA SER A 6 66.53 -25.49 -34.27
C SER A 6 66.23 -24.36 -33.28
N THR A 7 65.18 -23.59 -33.55
CA THR A 7 64.67 -22.57 -32.64
C THR A 7 63.70 -23.24 -31.66
N GLN A 8 64.07 -23.29 -30.38
CA GLN A 8 63.18 -23.76 -29.30
C GLN A 8 62.04 -22.77 -29.07
N PRO A 9 60.79 -23.23 -28.88
CA PRO A 9 59.70 -22.37 -28.45
C PRO A 9 59.81 -22.08 -26.94
N THR A 10 59.92 -20.80 -26.63
CA THR A 10 59.85 -20.21 -25.29
C THR A 10 58.49 -20.54 -24.67
N ARG A 11 58.51 -21.35 -23.60
CA ARG A 11 57.36 -21.69 -22.78
C ARG A 11 56.93 -20.44 -22.01
N GLN A 12 55.89 -19.77 -22.50
CA GLN A 12 55.28 -18.63 -21.85
C GLN A 12 54.43 -19.18 -20.68
N GLU A 13 54.97 -19.05 -19.46
CA GLU A 13 54.22 -19.21 -18.22
C GLU A 13 53.21 -18.06 -18.14
N ASP A 14 51.98 -18.31 -18.60
CA ASP A 14 50.84 -17.45 -18.30
C ASP A 14 50.53 -17.59 -16.82
N SER A 15 51.03 -16.60 -16.08
CA SER A 15 50.77 -16.33 -14.69
C SER A 15 49.27 -16.31 -14.44
N SER A 16 48.84 -17.36 -13.76
CA SER A 16 47.61 -17.47 -12.98
C SER A 16 47.47 -16.28 -12.03
N HIS A 17 46.94 -15.17 -12.52
CA HIS A 17 46.19 -14.23 -11.68
C HIS A 17 44.91 -14.94 -11.23
N GLN A 18 45.07 -15.84 -10.24
CA GLN A 18 44.03 -16.16 -9.28
C GLN A 18 43.70 -14.84 -8.56
N GLU A 19 42.80 -14.06 -9.17
CA GLU A 19 41.88 -13.24 -8.39
C GLU A 19 41.20 -14.20 -7.42
N THR A 20 41.80 -14.31 -6.24
CA THR A 20 41.15 -14.74 -5.02
C THR A 20 40.09 -13.71 -4.74
N GLY A 21 39.02 -13.77 -5.54
CA GLY A 21 37.78 -13.08 -5.33
C GLY A 21 37.31 -13.54 -3.97
N SER A 22 37.68 -12.76 -2.95
CA SER A 22 37.19 -12.90 -1.60
C SER A 22 35.69 -13.04 -1.74
N MET A 23 35.19 -14.26 -1.57
CA MET A 23 33.76 -14.51 -1.43
C MET A 23 33.38 -13.68 -0.23
N GLN A 24 32.90 -12.46 -0.48
CA GLN A 24 32.32 -11.62 0.54
C GLN A 24 31.23 -12.48 1.15
N SER A 25 31.52 -12.98 2.35
CA SER A 25 30.61 -13.79 3.13
C SER A 25 29.25 -13.10 3.04
N PRO A 26 28.20 -13.76 2.53
CA PRO A 26 26.93 -13.11 2.26
C PRO A 26 26.52 -12.37 3.52
N GLN A 27 26.52 -11.03 3.45
CA GLN A 27 26.33 -10.17 4.60
C GLN A 27 25.10 -10.66 5.35
N GLN A 28 25.32 -11.23 6.54
CA GLN A 28 24.25 -11.75 7.35
C GLN A 28 23.32 -10.58 7.66
N LEU A 29 22.08 -10.75 7.23
CA LEU A 29 21.01 -9.80 7.45
C LEU A 29 20.92 -9.48 8.94
N PRO A 30 20.82 -8.20 9.32
CA PRO A 30 20.59 -7.85 10.71
C PRO A 30 19.26 -8.44 11.17
N SER A 31 19.31 -9.52 11.94
CA SER A 31 18.13 -10.09 12.57
C SER A 31 17.71 -9.15 13.70
N MET A 32 16.42 -8.84 13.79
CA MET A 32 15.90 -8.26 15.02
C MET A 32 16.06 -9.32 16.11
N THR A 33 16.90 -9.07 17.10
CA THR A 33 17.15 -10.00 18.20
C THR A 33 16.63 -9.43 19.53
N GLY A 34 16.17 -10.34 20.40
CA GLY A 34 15.73 -10.02 21.75
C GLY A 34 14.54 -9.06 21.80
N TYR A 35 14.74 -7.93 22.48
CA TYR A 35 13.68 -6.99 22.87
C TYR A 35 13.04 -6.25 21.69
N THR A 36 13.82 -5.88 20.68
CA THR A 36 13.33 -5.14 19.51
C THR A 36 12.36 -5.97 18.65
N LEU A 37 12.64 -7.27 18.51
CA LEU A 37 11.73 -8.21 17.84
C LEU A 37 10.42 -8.36 18.63
N TRP A 38 10.51 -8.41 19.95
CA TRP A 38 9.34 -8.54 20.82
C TRP A 38 8.42 -7.32 20.70
N ILE A 39 8.98 -6.10 20.81
CA ILE A 39 8.22 -4.87 20.59
C ILE A 39 7.61 -4.85 19.18
N GLY A 40 8.41 -5.18 18.16
CA GLY A 40 7.93 -5.19 16.77
C GLY A 40 6.74 -6.13 16.57
N ARG A 41 6.78 -7.33 17.18
CA ARG A 41 5.67 -8.29 17.14
C ARG A 41 4.47 -7.85 17.95
N SER A 42 4.67 -7.23 19.10
CA SER A 42 3.57 -6.69 19.91
C SER A 42 2.85 -5.55 19.18
N LEU A 43 3.59 -4.57 18.65
CA LEU A 43 3.04 -3.47 17.85
C LEU A 43 2.32 -3.99 16.61
N TRP A 44 2.92 -4.95 15.91
CA TRP A 44 2.30 -5.61 14.78
C TRP A 44 1.02 -6.35 15.17
N GLY A 45 1.05 -7.10 16.27
CA GLY A 45 -0.10 -7.84 16.79
C GLY A 45 -1.25 -6.91 17.12
N VAL A 46 -0.99 -5.80 17.83
CA VAL A 46 -1.99 -4.76 18.11
C VAL A 46 -2.54 -4.17 16.80
N ALA A 47 -1.66 -3.86 15.85
CA ALA A 47 -2.04 -3.24 14.59
C ALA A 47 -2.78 -4.19 13.62
N ILE A 48 -2.76 -5.50 13.87
CA ILE A 48 -3.56 -6.52 13.16
C ILE A 48 -4.86 -6.86 13.89
N VAL A 49 -4.81 -6.98 15.21
CA VAL A 49 -5.99 -7.24 16.04
C VAL A 49 -6.99 -6.10 15.90
N LEU A 50 -6.52 -4.86 15.82
CA LEU A 50 -7.37 -3.69 15.63
C LEU A 50 -8.24 -3.76 14.34
N PRO A 51 -7.68 -3.91 13.12
CA PRO A 51 -8.49 -4.04 11.91
C PRO A 51 -9.34 -5.31 11.89
N ALA A 52 -8.93 -6.40 12.55
CA ALA A 52 -9.82 -7.57 12.72
C ALA A 52 -11.04 -7.23 13.59
N PHE A 53 -10.82 -6.54 14.71
CA PHE A 53 -11.90 -6.04 15.57
C PHE A 53 -12.83 -5.10 14.81
N LEU A 54 -12.28 -4.13 14.07
CA LEU A 54 -13.07 -3.19 13.27
C LEU A 54 -13.86 -3.90 12.16
N LEU A 55 -13.28 -4.93 11.53
CA LEU A 55 -13.98 -5.75 10.55
C LEU A 55 -15.13 -6.53 11.21
N MET A 56 -14.95 -7.06 12.41
CA MET A 56 -16.03 -7.72 13.16
C MET A 56 -17.15 -6.74 13.54
N VAL A 57 -16.80 -5.53 13.99
CA VAL A 57 -17.80 -4.48 14.27
C VAL A 57 -18.54 -4.10 12.98
N TYR A 58 -17.83 -3.98 11.86
CA TYR A 58 -18.44 -3.73 10.55
C TYR A 58 -19.43 -4.84 10.16
N LEU A 59 -19.04 -6.11 10.30
CA LEU A 59 -19.90 -7.26 9.99
C LEU A 59 -21.11 -7.33 10.93
N TYR A 60 -20.94 -7.02 12.22
CA TYR A 60 -22.04 -6.99 13.18
C TYR A 60 -23.09 -5.93 12.82
N HIS A 61 -22.65 -4.75 12.39
CA HIS A 61 -23.56 -3.67 11.98
C HIS A 61 -24.01 -3.73 10.52
N MET A 62 -23.50 -4.67 9.72
CA MET A 62 -23.82 -4.78 8.30
C MET A 62 -25.33 -4.88 8.00
N PRO A 63 -26.15 -5.66 8.75
CA PRO A 63 -27.60 -5.68 8.53
C PRO A 63 -28.23 -4.29 8.70
N SER A 64 -27.79 -3.53 9.71
CA SER A 64 -28.26 -2.17 9.93
C SER A 64 -27.83 -1.22 8.81
N PHE A 65 -26.68 -1.45 8.18
CA PHE A 65 -26.21 -0.66 7.03
C PHE A 65 -27.00 -0.92 5.75
N LEU A 66 -27.49 -2.15 5.56
CA LEU A 66 -28.38 -2.50 4.45
C LEU A 66 -29.80 -1.97 4.66
N GLN A 67 -30.29 -1.96 5.89
CA GLN A 67 -31.65 -1.51 6.21
C GLN A 67 -31.77 0.02 6.31
N ALA A 68 -30.69 0.70 6.73
CA ALA A 68 -30.67 2.15 6.76
C ALA A 68 -30.74 2.70 5.33
N ASN A 69 -31.81 3.43 5.01
CA ASN A 69 -31.94 4.18 3.75
C ASN A 69 -30.61 4.90 3.48
N PHE A 70 -29.92 4.45 2.43
CA PHE A 70 -28.58 4.88 2.10
C PHE A 70 -28.65 6.30 1.50
N GLN A 71 -28.97 7.30 2.32
CA GLN A 71 -28.77 8.72 1.97
C GLN A 71 -27.29 9.04 2.10
N SER A 72 -26.48 8.36 1.30
CA SER A 72 -25.11 8.77 1.10
C SER A 72 -25.13 10.10 0.36
N GLN A 73 -24.51 11.11 0.95
CA GLN A 73 -24.31 12.42 0.32
C GLN A 73 -23.40 12.36 -0.92
N PHE A 74 -22.74 11.23 -1.18
CA PHE A 74 -21.87 10.99 -2.33
C PHE A 74 -22.64 10.63 -3.60
N PHE A 75 -23.87 10.16 -3.47
CA PHE A 75 -24.59 9.54 -4.56
C PHE A 75 -25.91 10.26 -4.78
N GLU A 76 -26.25 10.40 -6.05
CA GLU A 76 -27.52 11.00 -6.44
C GLU A 76 -28.66 10.15 -5.86
N PRO A 77 -29.70 10.80 -5.30
CA PRO A 77 -30.84 10.08 -4.77
C PRO A 77 -31.48 9.30 -5.92
N GLN A 78 -31.44 7.97 -5.81
CA GLN A 78 -32.03 7.10 -6.80
C GLN A 78 -33.54 7.02 -6.56
N SER A 79 -34.34 7.23 -7.61
CA SER A 79 -35.80 7.10 -7.51
C SER A 79 -36.25 5.65 -7.31
N ASP A 80 -35.42 4.69 -7.73
CA ASP A 80 -35.71 3.27 -7.56
C ASP A 80 -35.28 2.78 -6.16
N PRO A 81 -36.24 2.36 -5.31
CA PRO A 81 -35.95 1.85 -3.98
C PRO A 81 -35.15 0.55 -4.03
N PHE A 82 -35.32 -0.30 -5.04
CA PHE A 82 -34.58 -1.56 -5.13
C PHE A 82 -33.08 -1.32 -5.31
N LEU A 83 -32.73 -0.41 -6.22
CA LEU A 83 -31.33 -0.08 -6.53
C LEU A 83 -30.63 0.61 -5.35
N SER A 84 -31.31 1.57 -4.72
CA SER A 84 -30.76 2.35 -3.60
C SER A 84 -30.65 1.57 -2.29
N GLN A 85 -31.61 0.69 -1.99
CA GLN A 85 -31.65 -0.06 -0.72
C GLN A 85 -30.88 -1.39 -0.80
N TYR A 86 -30.86 -2.05 -1.95
CA TYR A 86 -30.31 -3.41 -2.05
C TYR A 86 -29.07 -3.48 -2.94
N LEU A 87 -29.18 -3.09 -4.22
CA LEU A 87 -28.11 -3.36 -5.19
C LEU A 87 -26.81 -2.63 -4.86
N PHE A 88 -26.82 -1.30 -4.76
CA PHE A 88 -25.58 -0.53 -4.53
C PHE A 88 -24.95 -0.75 -3.15
N PRO A 89 -25.73 -0.84 -2.05
CA PRO A 89 -25.17 -1.21 -0.76
C PRO A 89 -24.50 -2.59 -0.79
N THR A 90 -25.14 -3.57 -1.46
CA THR A 90 -24.57 -4.92 -1.61
C THR A 90 -23.31 -4.91 -2.45
N LEU A 91 -23.29 -4.22 -3.60
CA LEU A 91 -22.09 -4.09 -4.43
C LEU A 91 -20.93 -3.46 -3.67
N SER A 92 -21.19 -2.36 -2.95
CA SER A 92 -20.16 -1.69 -2.15
C SER A 92 -19.65 -2.58 -1.02
N MET A 93 -20.53 -3.36 -0.39
CA MET A 93 -20.14 -4.34 0.62
C MET A 93 -19.27 -5.46 0.04
N VAL A 94 -19.68 -6.07 -1.08
CA VAL A 94 -18.91 -7.13 -1.76
C VAL A 94 -17.53 -6.61 -2.13
N ARG A 95 -17.42 -5.39 -2.66
CA ARG A 95 -16.16 -4.73 -2.95
C ARG A 95 -15.28 -4.60 -1.70
N ARG A 96 -15.82 -4.09 -0.60
CA ARG A 96 -15.09 -3.90 0.66
C ARG A 96 -14.60 -5.20 1.27
N LEU A 97 -15.47 -6.21 1.33
CA LEU A 97 -15.14 -7.50 1.90
C LEU A 97 -14.15 -8.26 1.03
N SER A 98 -14.30 -8.23 -0.29
CA SER A 98 -13.35 -8.88 -1.20
C SER A 98 -11.94 -8.27 -1.08
N LEU A 99 -11.83 -6.93 -1.00
CA LEU A 99 -10.56 -6.27 -0.73
C LEU A 99 -9.99 -6.67 0.64
N ALA A 100 -10.78 -6.55 1.71
CA ALA A 100 -10.35 -6.87 3.06
C ALA A 100 -9.87 -8.33 3.16
N LEU A 101 -10.71 -9.29 2.76
CA LEU A 101 -10.41 -10.72 2.78
C LEU A 101 -9.21 -11.07 1.87
N GLY A 102 -9.11 -10.45 0.70
CA GLY A 102 -7.96 -10.59 -0.19
C GLY A 102 -6.66 -10.15 0.49
N GLY A 103 -6.66 -8.98 1.14
CA GLY A 103 -5.50 -8.51 1.89
C GLY A 103 -5.15 -9.41 3.09
N TRP A 104 -6.15 -9.89 3.83
CA TRP A 104 -5.96 -10.85 4.91
C TRP A 104 -5.35 -12.17 4.42
N LEU A 105 -5.83 -12.70 3.29
CA LEU A 105 -5.27 -13.89 2.66
C LEU A 105 -3.80 -13.68 2.24
N LEU A 106 -3.49 -12.53 1.64
CA LEU A 106 -2.11 -12.18 1.27
C LEU A 106 -1.20 -12.16 2.51
N VAL A 107 -1.63 -11.52 3.59
CA VAL A 107 -0.87 -11.49 4.85
C VAL A 107 -0.72 -12.87 5.46
N ALA A 108 -1.77 -13.70 5.45
CA ALA A 108 -1.70 -15.07 5.93
C ALA A 108 -0.65 -15.87 5.16
N ILE A 109 -0.64 -15.78 3.81
CA ILE A 109 0.36 -16.44 2.95
C ILE A 109 1.78 -15.94 3.26
N MET A 110 1.96 -14.63 3.46
CA MET A 110 3.25 -14.05 3.79
C MET A 110 3.77 -14.51 5.16
N CYS A 111 2.91 -14.47 6.18
CA CYS A 111 3.26 -14.80 7.55
C CYS A 111 3.42 -16.30 7.77
N TRP A 112 2.69 -17.13 7.01
CA TRP A 112 2.77 -18.59 7.07
C TRP A 112 4.20 -19.10 6.88
N ARG A 113 4.97 -18.44 6.00
CA ARG A 113 6.33 -18.89 5.71
C ARG A 113 7.35 -18.40 6.75
N ARG A 114 7.28 -17.14 7.20
CA ARG A 114 8.28 -16.50 8.10
C ARG A 114 7.73 -15.24 8.77
N THR A 115 7.80 -15.12 10.10
CA THR A 115 7.41 -13.91 10.88
C THR A 115 8.58 -13.27 11.63
N ASP A 116 9.78 -13.82 11.47
CA ASP A 116 11.04 -13.38 12.10
C ASP A 116 11.60 -12.08 11.51
N ARG A 117 10.97 -11.51 10.49
CA ARG A 117 11.54 -10.43 9.67
C ARG A 117 10.69 -9.17 9.78
N ALA A 118 11.33 -8.08 10.20
CA ALA A 118 10.73 -6.75 10.32
C ALA A 118 9.92 -6.38 9.08
N LEU A 119 10.50 -6.57 7.90
CA LEU A 119 9.86 -6.26 6.63
C LEU A 119 8.51 -6.99 6.45
N ILE A 120 8.43 -8.26 6.83
CA ILE A 120 7.17 -9.01 6.67
C ILE A 120 6.09 -8.40 7.57
N LEU A 121 6.46 -7.98 8.79
CA LEU A 121 5.56 -7.29 9.71
C LEU A 121 5.08 -5.94 9.13
N TRP A 122 6.00 -5.12 8.60
CA TRP A 122 5.64 -3.83 8.03
C TRP A 122 4.82 -3.96 6.74
N THR A 123 5.21 -4.86 5.83
CA THR A 123 4.47 -5.06 4.57
C THR A 123 3.10 -5.67 4.83
N SER A 124 2.95 -6.55 5.82
CA SER A 124 1.62 -7.05 6.20
C SER A 124 0.76 -5.97 6.83
N LEU A 125 1.33 -5.08 7.64
CA LEU A 125 0.62 -3.91 8.16
C LEU A 125 0.13 -3.00 7.02
N ALA A 126 0.98 -2.74 6.02
CA ALA A 126 0.61 -1.98 4.83
C ALA A 126 -0.53 -2.65 4.04
N ILE A 127 -0.43 -3.96 3.79
CA ILE A 127 -1.45 -4.70 3.04
C ILE A 127 -2.79 -4.67 3.78
N ILE A 128 -2.82 -4.99 5.08
CA ILE A 128 -4.04 -4.94 5.90
C ILE A 128 -4.61 -3.53 5.95
N GLY A 129 -3.74 -2.54 6.11
CA GLY A 129 -4.10 -1.13 6.13
C GLY A 129 -4.80 -0.67 4.85
N ILE A 130 -4.19 -0.92 3.71
CA ILE A 130 -4.73 -0.58 2.38
C ILE A 130 -6.00 -1.38 2.10
N SER A 131 -6.02 -2.68 2.40
CA SER A 131 -7.15 -3.56 2.08
C SER A 131 -8.39 -3.29 2.92
N ASN A 132 -8.22 -2.89 4.20
CA ASN A 132 -9.32 -2.55 5.10
C ASN A 132 -9.67 -1.05 5.07
N PHE A 133 -8.94 -0.22 4.32
CA PHE A 133 -9.19 1.23 4.23
C PHE A 133 -10.65 1.55 3.91
N SER A 134 -11.23 0.89 2.92
CA SER A 134 -12.64 1.13 2.53
C SER A 134 -13.65 0.73 3.61
N VAL A 135 -13.32 -0.24 4.48
CA VAL A 135 -14.15 -0.64 5.62
C VAL A 135 -14.07 0.44 6.70
N HIS A 136 -12.87 0.91 7.01
CA HIS A 136 -12.65 1.94 8.02
C HIS A 136 -13.33 3.26 7.62
N VAL A 137 -13.24 3.68 6.36
CA VAL A 137 -13.93 4.89 5.86
C VAL A 137 -15.44 4.79 6.04
N GLU A 138 -16.07 3.63 5.79
CA GLU A 138 -17.51 3.48 6.03
C GLU A 138 -17.87 3.66 7.51
N LEU A 139 -17.07 3.08 8.42
CA LEU A 139 -17.28 3.24 9.86
C LEU A 139 -17.18 4.72 10.29
N LEU A 140 -16.39 5.53 9.58
CA LEU A 140 -16.27 6.98 9.83
C LEU A 140 -17.47 7.80 9.37
N GLU A 141 -18.14 7.36 8.30
CA GLU A 141 -19.22 8.09 7.65
C GLU A 141 -20.58 7.83 8.29
N ARG A 142 -20.78 6.65 8.90
CA ARG A 142 -22.09 6.26 9.41
C ARG A 142 -22.44 7.00 10.71
N SER A 143 -23.64 7.60 10.71
CA SER A 143 -24.22 8.32 11.85
C SER A 143 -24.37 7.46 13.10
N VAL A 144 -24.52 6.14 12.92
CA VAL A 144 -24.57 5.15 14.02
C VAL A 144 -23.33 5.25 14.91
N PHE A 145 -22.17 5.65 14.38
CA PHE A 145 -20.92 5.79 15.15
C PHE A 145 -20.69 7.20 15.73
N GLN A 146 -21.69 8.09 15.68
CA GLN A 146 -21.56 9.45 16.20
C GLN A 146 -21.87 9.58 17.69
N HIS A 147 -22.43 8.54 18.33
CA HIS A 147 -22.93 8.62 19.70
C HIS A 147 -22.40 7.49 20.58
N GLY A 148 -22.13 7.79 21.85
CA GLY A 148 -21.75 6.81 22.87
C GLY A 148 -20.40 6.13 22.63
N TRP A 149 -20.29 4.86 23.03
CA TRP A 149 -19.04 4.08 22.92
C TRP A 149 -18.59 3.87 21.47
N LEU A 150 -19.51 3.96 20.51
CA LEU A 150 -19.23 3.83 19.08
C LEU A 150 -18.39 5.00 18.54
N GLN A 151 -18.34 6.13 19.23
CA GLN A 151 -17.41 7.22 18.92
C GLN A 151 -15.95 6.78 19.13
N GLY A 152 -15.69 5.93 20.12
CA GLY A 152 -14.37 5.32 20.31
C GLY A 152 -13.99 4.41 19.14
N VAL A 153 -14.94 3.60 18.64
CA VAL A 153 -14.74 2.78 17.44
C VAL A 153 -14.46 3.65 16.22
N ARG A 154 -15.18 4.76 16.07
CA ARG A 154 -14.94 5.73 15.00
C ARG A 154 -13.52 6.30 15.05
N ALA A 155 -13.06 6.70 16.22
CA ALA A 155 -11.71 7.20 16.41
C ALA A 155 -10.64 6.17 16.04
N LEU A 156 -10.83 4.92 16.49
CA LEU A 156 -9.97 3.79 16.15
C LEU A 156 -9.96 3.48 14.65
N ALA A 157 -11.12 3.52 13.99
CA ALA A 157 -11.24 3.32 12.56
C ALA A 157 -10.47 4.39 11.77
N ALA A 158 -10.54 5.64 12.19
CA ALA A 158 -9.77 6.69 11.53
C ALA A 158 -8.28 6.50 11.75
N ILE A 159 -7.82 6.27 12.98
CA ILE A 159 -6.39 5.98 13.25
C ILE A 159 -5.89 4.86 12.31
N GLN A 160 -6.66 3.80 12.15
CA GLN A 160 -6.29 2.70 11.27
C GLN A 160 -6.35 3.05 9.77
N ALA A 161 -7.34 3.85 9.35
CA ALA A 161 -7.43 4.38 7.99
C ALA A 161 -6.22 5.28 7.64
N TRP A 162 -5.58 5.89 8.63
CA TRP A 162 -4.36 6.70 8.47
C TRP A 162 -3.08 5.87 8.45
N ILE A 163 -2.89 5.05 9.49
CA ILE A 163 -1.64 4.30 9.69
C ILE A 163 -1.38 3.36 8.52
N GLY A 164 -2.41 2.63 8.07
CA GLY A 164 -2.29 1.60 7.05
C GLY A 164 -1.70 2.10 5.72
N PRO A 165 -2.40 3.01 5.02
CA PRO A 165 -1.91 3.62 3.79
C PRO A 165 -0.58 4.35 3.98
N SER A 166 -0.37 5.05 5.11
CA SER A 166 0.88 5.77 5.38
C SER A 166 2.07 4.80 5.42
N VAL A 167 1.96 3.71 6.20
CA VAL A 167 2.99 2.66 6.24
C VAL A 167 3.21 2.06 4.85
N GLY A 168 2.15 1.82 4.08
CA GLY A 168 2.25 1.35 2.71
C GLY A 168 3.04 2.28 1.80
N LEU A 169 2.76 3.58 1.86
CA LEU A 169 3.49 4.61 1.12
C LEU A 169 4.96 4.65 1.54
N GLY A 170 5.24 4.63 2.85
CA GLY A 170 6.62 4.61 3.36
C GLY A 170 7.40 3.39 2.87
N ILE A 171 6.78 2.21 2.86
CA ILE A 171 7.39 0.99 2.34
C ILE A 171 7.64 1.11 0.83
N MET A 172 6.68 1.63 0.06
CA MET A 172 6.88 1.83 -1.37
C MET A 172 8.01 2.82 -1.67
N MET A 173 8.17 3.86 -0.86
CA MET A 173 9.26 4.82 -1.02
C MET A 173 10.64 4.20 -0.78
N VAL A 174 10.68 3.19 0.07
CA VAL A 174 11.89 2.50 0.52
C VAL A 174 12.30 1.38 -0.44
N ILE A 175 11.34 0.66 -1.02
CA ILE A 175 11.56 -0.44 -1.97
C ILE A 175 12.07 0.09 -3.34
N PRO A 176 13.04 -0.59 -3.98
CA PRO A 176 13.57 -1.90 -3.59
C PRO A 176 14.87 -1.86 -2.80
N ASP A 177 15.73 -0.87 -3.05
CA ASP A 177 17.12 -0.88 -2.58
C ASP A 177 17.28 -0.64 -1.07
N GLY A 178 16.16 -0.39 -0.40
CA GLY A 178 16.14 -0.08 1.00
C GLY A 178 17.10 1.04 1.39
N LYS A 179 17.16 2.11 0.62
CA LYS A 179 17.86 3.32 1.03
C LYS A 179 16.87 4.25 1.71
N PRO A 180 17.28 4.95 2.77
CA PRO A 180 16.43 5.94 3.40
C PRO A 180 16.09 7.03 2.38
N LEU A 181 14.93 7.65 2.56
CA LEU A 181 14.47 8.76 1.75
C LEU A 181 15.55 9.85 1.63
N SER A 182 15.64 10.46 0.45
CA SER A 182 16.45 11.67 0.28
C SER A 182 16.00 12.72 1.30
N ARG A 183 16.92 13.61 1.71
CA ARG A 183 16.67 14.58 2.80
C ARG A 183 15.36 15.35 2.60
N TRP A 184 15.08 15.79 1.37
CA TRP A 184 13.84 16.50 1.03
C TRP A 184 12.58 15.63 1.18
N LEU A 185 12.62 14.37 0.74
CA LEU A 185 11.46 13.48 0.84
C LEU A 185 11.10 13.10 2.28
N ARG A 186 12.05 13.16 3.22
CA ARG A 186 11.75 12.95 4.64
C ARG A 186 10.78 13.99 5.20
N TYR A 187 10.83 15.22 4.67
CA TYR A 187 9.91 16.29 5.06
C TYR A 187 8.62 16.29 4.24
N LEU A 188 8.70 15.90 2.96
CA LEU A 188 7.52 15.77 2.12
C LEU A 188 6.64 14.59 2.53
N TYR A 189 7.21 13.48 3.00
CA TYR A 189 6.44 12.32 3.45
C TYR A 189 5.41 12.66 4.54
N PRO A 190 5.77 13.26 5.70
CA PRO A 190 4.79 13.67 6.70
C PRO A 190 3.87 14.78 6.18
N LEU A 191 4.35 15.67 5.30
CA LEU A 191 3.49 16.67 4.67
C LEU A 191 2.35 16.00 3.88
N PHE A 192 2.64 14.98 3.09
CA PHE A 192 1.66 14.30 2.24
C PHE A 192 0.88 13.19 2.94
N THR A 193 1.31 12.73 4.11
CA THR A 193 0.63 11.66 4.88
C THR A 193 -0.04 12.15 6.16
N ILE A 194 0.42 13.24 6.78
CA ILE A 194 -0.13 13.74 8.05
C ILE A 194 -1.11 14.87 7.78
N LEU A 195 -0.76 15.87 6.94
CA LEU A 195 -1.66 17.01 6.69
C LEU A 195 -2.98 16.62 6.04
N PRO A 196 -3.05 15.68 5.06
CA PRO A 196 -4.32 15.28 4.51
C PRO A 196 -5.30 14.73 5.53
N GLY A 197 -4.91 14.35 6.75
CA GLY A 197 -5.97 14.07 7.73
C GLY A 197 -5.69 13.82 9.19
N LEU A 198 -5.06 14.72 9.94
CA LEU A 198 -4.90 16.12 9.58
C LEU A 198 -6.24 16.79 9.25
N TYR A 199 -6.24 17.38 8.08
CA TYR A 199 -7.38 17.99 7.40
C TYR A 199 -8.63 17.10 7.35
N ALA A 200 -8.55 15.90 6.79
CA ALA A 200 -9.68 14.97 6.77
C ALA A 200 -10.22 14.71 8.18
N TRP A 201 -9.41 14.48 9.22
CA TRP A 201 -9.92 14.25 10.58
C TRP A 201 -10.68 15.46 11.15
N ILE A 202 -10.08 16.65 11.08
CA ILE A 202 -10.66 17.89 11.64
C ILE A 202 -11.93 18.26 10.89
N TRP A 203 -11.95 18.08 9.56
CA TRP A 203 -13.02 18.55 8.70
C TRP A 203 -14.02 17.45 8.29
N TRP A 204 -13.81 16.18 8.70
CA TRP A 204 -14.67 15.05 8.30
C TRP A 204 -16.11 15.24 8.77
N SER A 205 -16.29 15.69 10.02
CA SER A 205 -17.61 15.79 10.65
C SER A 205 -18.40 17.01 10.18
N GLU A 206 -17.72 18.10 9.84
CA GLU A 206 -18.38 19.41 9.66
C GLU A 206 -18.58 19.80 8.20
N HIS A 207 -17.66 19.43 7.30
CA HIS A 207 -17.58 20.07 5.97
C HIS A 207 -17.59 19.13 4.79
N LYS A 208 -18.00 17.86 4.97
CA LYS A 208 -18.01 16.90 3.86
C LYS A 208 -16.63 16.79 3.20
N ALA A 209 -15.56 16.77 4.01
CA ALA A 209 -14.16 16.82 3.59
C ALA A 209 -13.68 15.61 2.76
N TYR A 210 -14.59 14.73 2.35
CA TYR A 210 -14.27 13.56 1.53
C TYR A 210 -13.82 13.94 0.11
N LYS A 211 -14.41 14.99 -0.51
CA LYS A 211 -14.03 15.43 -1.87
C LYS A 211 -12.56 15.89 -1.91
N PRO A 212 -12.12 16.80 -1.03
CA PRO A 212 -10.71 17.16 -0.96
C PRO A 212 -9.82 16.01 -0.50
N ALA A 213 -10.29 15.10 0.36
CA ALA A 213 -9.51 13.92 0.75
C ALA A 213 -9.22 12.98 -0.44
N LEU A 214 -10.19 12.77 -1.34
CA LEU A 214 -10.02 11.96 -2.55
C LEU A 214 -9.02 12.59 -3.52
N LEU A 215 -9.09 13.91 -3.72
CA LEU A 215 -8.09 14.64 -4.51
C LEU A 215 -6.71 14.51 -3.88
N GLY A 216 -6.61 14.65 -2.54
CA GLY A 216 -5.37 14.43 -1.80
C GLY A 216 -4.79 13.03 -2.01
N ILE A 217 -5.62 11.96 -1.99
CA ILE A 217 -5.16 10.60 -2.28
C ILE A 217 -4.57 10.51 -3.69
N SER A 218 -5.24 11.08 -4.69
CA SER A 218 -4.74 11.06 -6.08
C SER A 218 -3.42 11.84 -6.23
N GLU A 219 -3.30 12.97 -5.54
CA GLU A 219 -2.08 13.79 -5.51
C GLU A 219 -0.92 13.02 -4.88
N VAL A 220 -1.16 12.38 -3.73
CA VAL A 220 -0.15 11.55 -3.05
C VAL A 220 0.33 10.41 -3.95
N MET A 221 -0.58 9.72 -4.64
CA MET A 221 -0.21 8.65 -5.57
C MET A 221 0.59 9.17 -6.78
N LEU A 222 0.28 10.39 -7.26
CA LEU A 222 1.01 11.01 -8.36
C LEU A 222 2.42 11.45 -7.94
N VAL A 223 2.56 12.07 -6.77
CA VAL A 223 3.87 12.40 -6.18
C VAL A 223 4.71 11.14 -6.00
N MET A 224 4.08 10.05 -5.55
CA MET A 224 4.74 8.75 -5.46
C MET A 224 5.20 8.21 -6.81
N CYS A 225 4.37 8.34 -7.85
CA CYS A 225 4.77 7.95 -9.21
C CYS A 225 6.01 8.70 -9.68
N ILE A 226 6.03 10.03 -9.48
CA ILE A 226 7.17 10.89 -9.87
C ILE A 226 8.42 10.45 -9.11
N TYR A 227 8.32 10.24 -7.79
CA TYR A 227 9.44 9.78 -6.99
C TYR A 227 9.98 8.43 -7.46
N LEU A 228 9.10 7.43 -7.64
CA LEU A 228 9.49 6.11 -8.10
C LEU A 228 10.10 6.16 -9.50
N PHE A 229 9.61 7.05 -10.37
CA PHE A 229 10.15 7.27 -11.69
C PHE A 229 11.57 7.87 -11.64
N ILE A 230 11.80 8.91 -10.84
CA ILE A 230 13.14 9.48 -10.63
C ILE A 230 14.11 8.39 -10.15
N ARG A 231 13.67 7.58 -9.17
CA ARG A 231 14.47 6.45 -8.67
C ARG A 231 14.75 5.43 -9.77
N PHE A 232 13.76 5.08 -10.58
CA PHE A 232 13.91 4.16 -11.71
C PHE A 232 15.00 4.60 -12.70
N GLN A 233 15.14 5.92 -12.93
CA GLN A 233 16.20 6.46 -13.78
C GLN A 233 17.59 6.29 -13.18
N TRP A 234 17.72 6.40 -11.86
CA TRP A 234 19.01 6.33 -11.15
C TRP A 234 19.45 4.90 -10.80
N THR A 235 18.50 3.97 -10.69
CA THR A 235 18.79 2.56 -10.41
C THR A 235 19.57 1.94 -11.58
N LYS A 236 20.70 1.28 -11.32
CA LYS A 236 21.48 0.58 -12.36
C LYS A 236 21.16 -0.91 -12.43
N GLU A 237 20.68 -1.51 -11.34
CA GLU A 237 20.43 -2.95 -11.30
C GLU A 237 19.13 -3.32 -12.06
N PRO A 238 19.19 -4.27 -13.02
CA PRO A 238 18.02 -4.60 -13.86
C PRO A 238 16.86 -5.21 -13.07
N ARG A 239 17.16 -5.90 -11.96
CA ARG A 239 16.14 -6.51 -11.08
C ARG A 239 15.34 -5.45 -10.33
N GLU A 240 16.03 -4.47 -9.74
CA GLU A 240 15.43 -3.34 -9.05
C GLU A 240 14.59 -2.48 -10.02
N LYS A 241 15.10 -2.24 -11.25
CA LYS A 241 14.33 -1.56 -12.30
C LYS A 241 13.02 -2.25 -12.62
N LEU A 242 13.00 -3.59 -12.69
CA LEU A 242 11.78 -4.34 -12.97
C LEU A 242 10.76 -4.18 -11.84
N GLN A 243 11.19 -4.19 -10.57
CA GLN A 243 10.32 -3.94 -9.41
C GLN A 243 9.73 -2.54 -9.45
N LEU A 244 10.58 -1.53 -9.64
CA LEU A 244 10.15 -0.13 -9.75
C LEU A 244 9.17 0.06 -10.91
N ARG A 245 9.36 -0.61 -12.05
CA ARG A 245 8.42 -0.53 -13.17
C ARG A 245 7.01 -1.01 -12.79
N TRP A 246 6.90 -2.12 -12.05
CA TRP A 246 5.60 -2.61 -11.57
C TRP A 246 4.98 -1.67 -10.54
N MET A 247 5.80 -1.11 -9.64
CA MET A 247 5.32 -0.14 -8.66
C MET A 247 4.82 1.15 -9.31
N ILE A 248 5.56 1.69 -10.28
CA ILE A 248 5.16 2.88 -11.05
C ILE A 248 3.86 2.59 -11.79
N ALA A 249 3.78 1.47 -12.52
CA ALA A 249 2.60 1.12 -13.30
C ALA A 249 1.34 1.04 -12.42
N ALA A 250 1.46 0.47 -11.23
CA ALA A 250 0.35 0.33 -10.30
C ALA A 250 -0.05 1.61 -9.60
N ASN A 251 0.92 2.40 -9.13
CA ASN A 251 0.63 3.71 -8.55
C ASN A 251 0.02 4.64 -9.61
N PHE A 252 0.50 4.56 -10.86
CA PHE A 252 -0.06 5.33 -11.97
C PHE A 252 -1.49 4.89 -12.29
N LEU A 253 -1.74 3.58 -12.38
CA LEU A 253 -3.08 3.05 -12.58
C LEU A 253 -4.01 3.47 -11.44
N SER A 254 -3.57 3.37 -10.18
CA SER A 254 -4.34 3.80 -9.02
C SER A 254 -4.65 5.30 -9.07
N ALA A 255 -3.64 6.15 -9.32
CA ALA A 255 -3.82 7.59 -9.47
C ALA A 255 -4.80 7.93 -10.60
N PHE A 256 -4.62 7.34 -11.78
CA PHE A 256 -5.51 7.54 -12.93
C PHE A 256 -6.95 7.15 -12.60
N VAL A 257 -7.16 6.00 -11.98
CA VAL A 257 -8.50 5.52 -11.60
C VAL A 257 -9.14 6.42 -10.55
N PHE A 258 -8.39 6.93 -9.57
CA PHE A 258 -8.90 7.89 -8.60
C PHE A 258 -9.24 9.24 -9.23
N VAL A 259 -8.47 9.70 -10.22
CA VAL A 259 -8.82 10.90 -11.01
C VAL A 259 -10.11 10.67 -11.79
N MET A 260 -10.26 9.53 -12.47
CA MET A 260 -11.50 9.19 -13.18
C MET A 260 -12.71 9.12 -12.23
N TYR A 261 -12.52 8.52 -11.05
CA TYR A 261 -13.54 8.51 -10.00
C TYR A 261 -13.92 9.93 -9.55
N ALA A 262 -12.92 10.79 -9.31
CA ALA A 262 -13.16 12.19 -8.94
C ALA A 262 -13.91 12.93 -10.05
N THR A 263 -13.52 12.76 -11.32
CA THR A 263 -14.22 13.33 -12.48
C THR A 263 -15.68 12.91 -12.52
N LEU A 264 -16.00 11.63 -12.30
CA LEU A 264 -17.39 11.17 -12.20
C LEU A 264 -18.13 11.82 -11.03
N LEU A 265 -17.46 12.06 -9.91
CA LEU A 265 -18.06 12.67 -8.73
C LEU A 265 -18.38 14.17 -8.93
N PHE A 266 -17.61 14.87 -9.78
CA PHE A 266 -17.86 16.27 -10.13
C PHE A 266 -18.76 16.45 -11.37
N LEU A 267 -19.01 15.39 -12.12
CA LEU A 267 -19.91 15.44 -13.26
C LEU A 267 -21.34 15.75 -12.78
N PRO A 268 -22.05 16.71 -13.41
CA PRO A 268 -23.44 17.03 -13.08
C PRO A 268 -24.32 15.78 -13.08
N SER A 269 -25.33 15.78 -12.21
CA SER A 269 -26.34 14.71 -12.19
C SER A 269 -27.11 14.71 -13.50
N SER A 270 -27.23 13.53 -14.10
CA SER A 270 -28.17 13.31 -15.19
C SER A 270 -29.59 13.17 -14.63
N SER A 271 -30.61 13.52 -15.42
CA SER A 271 -32.00 13.18 -15.13
C SER A 271 -32.37 11.76 -15.61
N ASP A 272 -31.53 11.14 -16.43
CA ASP A 272 -31.75 9.79 -16.93
C ASP A 272 -31.28 8.74 -15.92
N ASN A 273 -32.22 7.94 -15.42
CA ASN A 273 -31.98 6.84 -14.48
C ASN A 273 -30.92 5.85 -14.98
N THR A 274 -30.85 5.59 -16.30
CA THR A 274 -29.87 4.67 -16.88
C THR A 274 -28.46 5.20 -16.69
N LEU A 275 -28.26 6.50 -16.91
CA LEU A 275 -26.97 7.17 -16.73
C LEU A 275 -26.57 7.23 -15.26
N ILE A 276 -27.51 7.43 -14.34
CA ILE A 276 -27.25 7.38 -12.89
C ILE A 276 -26.75 5.99 -12.48
N ILE A 277 -27.42 4.92 -12.94
CA ILE A 277 -27.01 3.53 -12.67
C ILE A 277 -25.61 3.26 -13.21
N LEU A 278 -25.36 3.62 -14.47
CA LEU A 278 -24.07 3.40 -15.11
C LEU A 278 -22.94 4.16 -14.39
N LYS A 279 -23.18 5.44 -14.06
CA LYS A 279 -22.27 6.29 -13.27
C LYS A 279 -21.93 5.61 -11.94
N ARG A 280 -22.94 5.08 -11.25
CA ARG A 280 -22.73 4.45 -9.95
C ARG A 280 -21.97 3.12 -10.03
N CYS A 281 -22.31 2.28 -11.00
CA CYS A 281 -21.56 1.05 -11.26
C CYS A 281 -20.09 1.33 -11.61
N ALA A 282 -19.85 2.34 -12.45
CA ALA A 282 -18.49 2.77 -12.81
C ALA A 282 -17.71 3.27 -11.59
N GLN A 283 -18.35 4.04 -10.70
CA GLN A 283 -17.74 4.50 -9.45
C GLN A 283 -17.28 3.34 -8.55
N GLU A 284 -18.12 2.33 -8.32
CA GLU A 284 -17.73 1.16 -7.51
C GLU A 284 -16.62 0.35 -8.20
N GLY A 285 -16.69 0.20 -9.53
CA GLY A 285 -15.65 -0.45 -10.32
C GLY A 285 -14.30 0.26 -10.24
N PHE A 286 -14.28 1.58 -10.35
CA PHE A 286 -13.07 2.39 -10.19
C PHE A 286 -12.51 2.28 -8.78
N LEU A 287 -13.33 2.39 -7.73
CA LEU A 287 -12.84 2.20 -6.37
C LEU A 287 -12.23 0.79 -6.19
N PHE A 288 -12.86 -0.25 -6.75
CA PHE A 288 -12.30 -1.60 -6.68
C PHE A 288 -10.92 -1.70 -7.33
N ILE A 289 -10.79 -1.24 -8.57
CA ILE A 289 -9.52 -1.28 -9.32
C ILE A 289 -8.44 -0.42 -8.64
N GLY A 290 -8.81 0.77 -8.18
CA GLY A 290 -7.91 1.73 -7.54
C GLY A 290 -7.26 1.17 -6.27
N TYR A 291 -8.04 0.52 -5.41
CA TYR A 291 -7.52 -0.14 -4.19
C TYR A 291 -6.87 -1.49 -4.48
N LEU A 292 -7.34 -2.24 -5.48
CA LEU A 292 -6.78 -3.55 -5.83
C LEU A 292 -5.39 -3.44 -6.46
N SER A 293 -5.14 -2.38 -7.24
CA SER A 293 -3.86 -2.16 -7.95
C SER A 293 -2.61 -2.22 -7.05
N PRO A 294 -2.51 -1.44 -5.95
CA PRO A 294 -1.35 -1.52 -5.05
C PRO A 294 -1.24 -2.89 -4.37
N LEU A 295 -2.36 -3.54 -4.02
CA LEU A 295 -2.36 -4.88 -3.40
C LEU A 295 -1.81 -5.95 -4.35
N LEU A 296 -2.27 -5.96 -5.60
CA LEU A 296 -1.76 -6.86 -6.64
C LEU A 296 -0.26 -6.65 -6.88
N THR A 297 0.20 -5.42 -6.76
CA THR A 297 1.61 -5.08 -6.97
C THR A 297 2.48 -5.62 -5.86
N PHE A 298 2.06 -5.47 -4.60
CA PHE A 298 2.73 -6.14 -3.49
C PHE A 298 2.76 -7.66 -3.72
N PHE A 299 1.65 -8.25 -4.12
CA PHE A 299 1.57 -9.68 -4.39
C PHE A 299 2.52 -10.13 -5.52
N ILE A 300 2.52 -9.45 -6.66
CA ILE A 300 3.40 -9.74 -7.80
C ILE A 300 4.86 -9.58 -7.39
N ILE A 301 5.21 -8.52 -6.66
CA ILE A 301 6.58 -8.30 -6.20
C ILE A 301 7.02 -9.42 -5.26
N LEU A 302 6.16 -9.81 -4.31
CA LEU A 302 6.45 -10.85 -3.33
C LEU A 302 6.61 -12.23 -3.97
N ILE A 303 5.75 -12.59 -4.93
CA ILE A 303 5.83 -13.87 -5.65
C ILE A 303 7.04 -13.89 -6.57
N ARG A 304 7.19 -12.88 -7.42
CA ARG A 304 8.16 -12.90 -8.53
C ARG A 304 9.59 -12.78 -8.03
N PHE A 305 9.83 -11.98 -6.99
CA PHE A 305 11.19 -11.68 -6.53
C PHE A 305 11.66 -12.57 -5.38
N ARG A 306 11.03 -13.75 -5.21
CA ARG A 306 11.45 -14.85 -4.32
C ARG A 306 12.08 -14.29 -3.06
N LEU A 307 11.26 -13.79 -2.11
CA LEU A 307 11.57 -13.25 -0.78
C LEU A 307 13.06 -13.17 -0.40
N TRP A 308 13.79 -14.29 -0.43
CA TRP A 308 15.25 -14.43 -0.32
C TRP A 308 16.14 -13.25 -0.75
N SER A 309 16.03 -12.70 -1.97
CA SER A 309 16.89 -11.57 -2.41
C SER A 309 16.40 -10.20 -1.94
N PHE A 310 15.09 -10.05 -1.75
CA PHE A 310 14.45 -8.84 -1.24
C PHE A 310 14.86 -8.49 0.19
N HIS A 311 15.36 -9.48 0.93
CA HIS A 311 15.78 -9.29 2.31
C HIS A 311 17.05 -8.43 2.44
N VAL A 312 18.05 -8.60 1.57
CA VAL A 312 19.36 -7.94 1.71
C VAL A 312 19.25 -6.44 1.54
N THR A 313 18.46 -6.00 0.57
CA THR A 313 18.31 -4.58 0.27
C THR A 313 17.41 -3.87 1.27
N VAL A 314 16.34 -4.50 1.77
CA VAL A 314 15.34 -3.81 2.61
C VAL A 314 15.65 -3.82 4.12
N ASN A 315 16.46 -4.74 4.62
CA ASN A 315 16.90 -4.64 6.02
C ASN A 315 17.84 -3.44 6.24
N ARG A 316 18.58 -3.05 5.20
CA ARG A 316 19.35 -1.80 5.19
C ARG A 316 18.40 -0.60 5.33
N SER A 317 17.26 -0.56 4.65
CA SER A 317 16.36 0.62 4.77
C SER A 317 15.68 0.73 6.08
N LEU A 318 15.31 -0.38 6.68
CA LEU A 318 14.56 -0.32 7.93
C LEU A 318 15.44 0.23 9.05
N ILE A 319 16.71 -0.18 9.07
CA ILE A 319 17.71 0.37 9.98
C ILE A 319 18.00 1.83 9.66
N TYR A 320 18.26 2.16 8.39
CA TYR A 320 18.53 3.55 8.02
C TYR A 320 17.32 4.47 8.17
N GLY A 321 16.10 3.96 7.95
CA GLY A 321 14.84 4.67 8.13
C GLY A 321 14.54 4.92 9.60
N ALA A 322 14.76 3.92 10.47
CA ALA A 322 14.68 4.10 11.92
C ALA A 322 15.71 5.14 12.41
N LEU A 323 16.96 5.06 11.93
CA LEU A 323 18.01 6.06 12.19
C LEU A 323 17.65 7.46 11.68
N SER A 324 16.89 7.56 10.59
CA SER A 324 16.44 8.82 10.02
C SER A 324 15.35 9.52 10.84
N ILE A 325 14.66 8.78 11.71
CA ILE A 325 13.61 9.31 12.58
C ILE A 325 14.20 9.69 13.94
N THR A 326 15.28 9.03 14.36
CA THR A 326 15.96 9.30 15.64
C THR A 326 17.02 10.42 15.56
N MET A 327 17.45 10.80 14.36
CA MET A 327 18.38 11.92 14.10
C MET A 327 17.63 13.13 13.55
#